data_AF-A0A6G3T6A5-F1
#
_entry.id   AF-A0A6G3T6A5-F1
#
_cell.length_a   1.000
_cell.length_b   1.000
_cell.length_c   1.000
_cell.angle_alpha   90.00
_cell.angle_beta   90.00
_cell.angle_gamma   90.00
#
_symmetry.space_group_name_H-M   'P 1'
#
loop_
_entity.id
_entity.type
_entity.pdbx_description
1 polymer ?
#
loop_
_entity_poly.entity_id
_entity_poly.type
_entity_poly.pdbx_seq_one_letter_code
_entity_poly.pdbx_strand_id
1 'polypeptide(L)'
;MRWLVGWSSAAVGAGAAGIAGAAGSAGATGYDGETVQPVGAQPLWGDPDPLWAVGDWRPDEVRVVAADAQTRIAVLGICGASDEQLRVALFAARGGALRHLTAWPGSYTAVVQVGRRITVCGDLAGARPVFHTPWASGTAYATAALPLADLVEANLDFGHLAALLATPDVPAALDDSTPYDGVKRVPPGHALILRAGAREIAGYEPVASLAVAAPS
;
A
#
# COMPACT_ATOMS: atom_id res chain seq x y z
N MET A 1 5.80 15.74 6.21
CA MET A 1 5.86 14.26 6.34
C MET A 1 5.60 13.67 4.97
N ARG A 2 6.37 12.66 4.57
CA ARG A 2 6.30 12.01 3.25
C ARG A 2 5.59 10.66 3.37
N TRP A 3 4.52 10.47 2.62
CA TRP A 3 3.75 9.24 2.60
C TRP A 3 3.10 9.04 1.23
N LEU A 4 2.60 7.84 0.99
CA LEU A 4 1.72 7.53 -0.13
C LEU A 4 0.36 7.14 0.40
N VAL A 5 -0.62 7.26 -0.48
CA VAL A 5 -1.98 6.77 -0.26
C VAL A 5 -2.57 6.35 -1.58
N GLY A 6 -3.43 5.35 -1.54
CA GLY A 6 -4.23 4.95 -2.68
C GLY A 6 -5.48 4.24 -2.23
N TRP A 7 -6.29 3.88 -3.22
CA TRP A 7 -7.53 3.15 -3.00
C TRP A 7 -7.70 2.08 -4.09
N SER A 8 -8.12 0.89 -3.69
CA SER A 8 -8.76 -0.07 -4.59
C SER A 8 -10.29 -0.08 -4.42
N SER A 9 -11.03 0.23 -5.49
CA SER A 9 -12.50 0.26 -5.49
C SER A 9 -13.09 -1.14 -5.78
N ALA A 10 -14.25 -1.48 -5.21
CA ALA A 10 -14.98 -2.70 -5.58
C ALA A 10 -15.91 -2.53 -6.79
N ALA A 11 -16.04 -1.31 -7.31
CA ALA A 11 -17.08 -0.94 -8.26
C ALA A 11 -17.21 -1.91 -9.45
N VAL A 12 -18.43 -2.43 -9.57
CA VAL A 12 -19.01 -3.13 -10.72
C VAL A 12 -18.99 -2.17 -11.92
N GLY A 13 -18.62 -2.68 -13.09
CA GLY A 13 -18.45 -1.85 -14.29
C GLY A 13 -19.67 -1.00 -14.63
N ALA A 14 -19.49 0.32 -14.68
CA ALA A 14 -20.21 1.23 -15.55
C ALA A 14 -19.43 2.54 -15.66
N GLY A 15 -18.90 2.83 -16.86
CA GLY A 15 -18.72 4.21 -17.31
C GLY A 15 -17.46 4.97 -16.88
N ALA A 16 -16.27 4.47 -17.22
CA ALA A 16 -15.12 5.36 -17.45
C ALA A 16 -14.26 4.83 -18.60
N ALA A 17 -14.88 4.63 -19.77
CA ALA A 17 -14.15 4.71 -21.04
C ALA A 17 -13.79 6.19 -21.28
N GLY A 18 -12.94 6.74 -20.42
CA GLY A 18 -12.28 8.02 -20.65
C GLY A 18 -11.22 7.80 -21.72
N ILE A 19 -11.27 8.64 -22.75
CA ILE A 19 -10.22 8.84 -23.74
C ILE A 19 -8.82 8.61 -23.16
N ALA A 20 -8.08 7.66 -23.75
CA ALA A 20 -6.67 7.42 -23.43
C ALA A 20 -5.89 8.74 -23.57
N GLY A 21 -5.53 9.36 -22.45
CA GLY A 21 -4.77 10.62 -22.43
C GLY A 21 -5.29 11.71 -21.50
N ALA A 22 -6.52 11.60 -20.96
CA ALA A 22 -6.97 12.50 -19.90
C ALA A 22 -6.69 11.84 -18.54
N ALA A 23 -5.87 12.48 -17.70
CA ALA A 23 -5.84 12.15 -16.28
C ALA A 23 -7.28 12.29 -15.77
N GLY A 24 -7.91 11.17 -15.40
CA GLY A 24 -9.20 11.19 -14.71
C GLY A 24 -9.09 12.08 -13.47
N SER A 25 -10.23 12.37 -12.83
CA SER A 25 -10.27 13.20 -11.61
C SER A 25 -9.42 12.64 -10.46
N ALA A 26 -8.78 11.47 -10.64
CA ALA A 26 -7.73 10.89 -9.81
C ALA A 26 -8.12 11.06 -8.36
N GLY A 27 -9.27 10.49 -8.06
CA GLY A 27 -10.06 10.82 -6.89
C GLY A 27 -10.81 9.59 -6.42
N ALA A 28 -10.66 9.34 -5.14
CA ALA A 28 -11.54 8.48 -4.38
C ALA A 28 -13.00 8.97 -4.55
N THR A 29 -13.97 8.09 -4.80
CA THR A 29 -15.39 8.49 -4.64
C THR A 29 -15.76 8.50 -3.15
N GLY A 30 -16.12 9.65 -2.60
CA GLY A 30 -16.61 9.74 -1.23
C GLY A 30 -17.99 9.10 -1.08
N TYR A 31 -18.54 9.15 0.14
CA TYR A 31 -19.84 8.53 0.42
C TYR A 31 -20.98 9.18 -0.36
N ASP A 32 -20.88 10.47 -0.68
CA ASP A 32 -21.87 11.24 -1.43
C ASP A 32 -21.53 11.33 -2.92
N GLY A 33 -20.56 10.54 -3.40
CA GLY A 33 -20.12 10.49 -4.79
C GLY A 33 -19.19 11.64 -5.20
N GLU A 34 -18.72 12.44 -4.24
CA GLU A 34 -17.74 13.49 -4.43
C GLU A 34 -16.34 12.93 -4.69
N THR A 35 -15.50 13.69 -5.41
CA THR A 35 -14.11 13.32 -5.64
C THR A 35 -13.28 13.71 -4.41
N VAL A 36 -12.91 12.71 -3.60
CA VAL A 36 -12.00 12.84 -2.46
C VAL A 36 -10.56 12.64 -2.93
N GLN A 37 -9.65 13.51 -2.50
CA GLN A 37 -8.22 13.34 -2.71
C GLN A 37 -7.44 13.97 -1.56
N PRO A 38 -6.21 13.51 -1.28
CA PRO A 38 -5.43 14.08 -0.19
C PRO A 38 -4.96 15.49 -0.53
N VAL A 39 -4.99 16.37 0.46
CA VAL A 39 -4.54 17.77 0.29
C VAL A 39 -3.03 17.81 0.01
N GLY A 40 -2.64 18.57 -1.02
CA GLY A 40 -1.24 18.72 -1.41
C GLY A 40 -0.62 17.47 -2.04
N ALA A 41 -1.44 16.52 -2.47
CA ALA A 41 -1.00 15.29 -3.11
C ALA A 41 -0.58 15.51 -4.57
N GLN A 42 0.36 14.70 -5.03
CA GLN A 42 0.71 14.55 -6.44
C GLN A 42 0.22 13.18 -6.93
N PRO A 43 -0.65 13.11 -7.95
CA PRO A 43 -1.09 11.83 -8.49
C PRO A 43 0.07 11.11 -9.20
N LEU A 44 0.28 9.84 -8.85
CA LEU A 44 1.20 8.94 -9.56
C LEU A 44 0.46 8.20 -10.68
N TRP A 45 -0.80 7.84 -10.42
CA TRP A 45 -1.78 7.45 -11.44
C TRP A 45 -3.21 7.63 -10.92
N GLY A 46 -4.15 7.75 -11.86
CA GLY A 46 -5.55 8.01 -11.56
C GLY A 46 -6.44 6.77 -11.52
N ASP A 47 -7.73 7.04 -11.73
CA ASP A 47 -8.85 6.11 -11.63
C ASP A 47 -8.67 4.84 -12.48
N PRO A 48 -9.35 3.73 -12.13
CA PRO A 48 -10.29 3.56 -11.01
C PRO A 48 -9.67 3.17 -9.66
N ASP A 49 -8.35 3.03 -9.60
CA ASP A 49 -7.59 2.73 -8.38
C ASP A 49 -6.41 3.71 -8.23
N PRO A 50 -6.68 4.96 -7.85
CA PRO A 50 -5.68 6.02 -7.82
C PRO A 50 -4.59 5.77 -6.76
N LEU A 51 -3.40 6.28 -7.06
CA LEU A 51 -2.26 6.34 -6.14
C LEU A 51 -1.69 7.75 -6.16
N TRP A 52 -1.44 8.29 -4.97
CA TRP A 52 -0.82 9.59 -4.79
C TRP A 52 0.42 9.53 -3.89
N ALA A 53 1.35 10.45 -4.15
CA ALA A 53 2.44 10.79 -3.24
C ALA A 53 2.10 12.10 -2.52
N VAL A 54 2.29 12.15 -1.20
CA VAL A 54 1.97 13.31 -0.37
C VAL A 54 3.19 13.74 0.44
N GLY A 55 3.39 15.06 0.50
CA GLY A 55 4.53 15.68 1.17
C GLY A 55 5.63 16.12 0.21
N ASP A 56 6.77 16.48 0.78
CA ASP A 56 7.92 17.08 0.11
C ASP A 56 8.87 16.04 -0.53
N TRP A 57 8.31 15.08 -1.26
CA TRP A 57 9.09 14.08 -1.99
C TRP A 57 10.07 14.73 -2.96
N ARG A 58 11.31 14.26 -2.99
CA ARG A 58 12.26 14.70 -4.01
C ARG A 58 12.02 13.95 -5.33
N PRO A 59 12.33 14.56 -6.49
CA PRO A 59 12.13 13.90 -7.78
C PRO A 59 12.85 12.56 -7.93
N ASP A 60 14.00 12.38 -7.26
CA ASP A 60 14.79 11.14 -7.26
C ASP A 60 14.26 10.07 -6.29
N GLU A 61 13.36 10.44 -5.38
CA GLU A 61 12.76 9.54 -4.39
C GLU A 61 11.42 8.95 -4.86
N VAL A 62 10.86 9.40 -5.98
CA VAL A 62 9.61 8.85 -6.52
C VAL A 62 9.80 8.48 -7.97
N ARG A 63 9.71 7.19 -8.26
CA ARG A 63 9.90 6.65 -9.60
C ARG A 63 8.71 5.81 -10.00
N VAL A 64 8.15 6.10 -11.17
CA VAL A 64 7.06 5.33 -11.76
C VAL A 64 7.53 4.76 -13.09
N VAL A 65 7.44 3.44 -13.23
CA VAL A 65 7.78 2.73 -14.46
C VAL A 65 6.54 1.98 -14.93
N ALA A 66 6.13 2.24 -16.17
CA ALA A 66 5.03 1.54 -16.83
C ALA A 66 5.56 0.56 -17.88
N ALA A 67 4.99 -0.64 -17.90
CA ALA A 67 5.15 -1.59 -19.01
C ALA A 67 4.05 -1.39 -20.07
N ASP A 68 2.84 -1.07 -19.63
CA ASP A 68 1.69 -0.74 -20.48
C ASP A 68 0.69 0.14 -19.70
N ALA A 69 -0.49 0.39 -20.28
CA ALA A 69 -1.51 1.27 -19.69
C ALA A 69 -2.07 0.80 -18.32
N GLN A 70 -1.96 -0.50 -18.00
CA GLN A 70 -2.52 -1.12 -16.80
C GLN A 70 -1.49 -1.87 -15.95
N THR A 71 -0.23 -1.89 -16.38
CA THR A 71 0.87 -2.58 -15.71
C THR A 71 1.97 -1.58 -15.38
N ARG A 72 2.10 -1.22 -14.11
CA ARG A 72 3.05 -0.20 -13.64
C ARG A 72 3.51 -0.46 -12.22
N ILE A 73 4.67 0.11 -11.89
CA ILE A 73 5.25 0.09 -10.55
C ILE A 73 5.59 1.54 -10.15
N ALA A 74 5.22 1.92 -8.93
CA ALA A 74 5.75 3.08 -8.24
C ALA A 74 6.71 2.61 -7.14
N VAL A 75 7.88 3.24 -7.07
CA VAL A 75 8.84 3.06 -5.98
C VAL A 75 9.03 4.42 -5.31
N LEU A 76 8.79 4.46 -4.00
CA LEU A 76 8.91 5.66 -3.19
C LEU A 76 9.98 5.46 -2.11
N GLY A 77 10.95 6.35 -2.05
CA GLY A 77 12.14 6.29 -1.20
C GLY A 77 13.42 6.04 -1.99
N ILE A 78 14.50 5.73 -1.28
CA ILE A 78 15.82 5.49 -1.88
C ILE A 78 15.86 4.04 -2.35
N CYS A 79 15.92 3.81 -3.66
CA CYS A 79 15.97 2.47 -4.26
C CYS A 79 17.11 2.38 -5.28
N GLY A 80 18.00 1.41 -5.10
CA GLY A 80 19.15 1.19 -5.98
C GLY A 80 18.84 0.43 -7.28
N ALA A 81 17.57 0.11 -7.56
CA ALA A 81 17.18 -0.55 -8.81
C ALA A 81 17.23 0.41 -10.00
N SER A 82 17.71 -0.04 -11.16
CA SER A 82 17.50 0.66 -12.43
C SER A 82 16.06 0.51 -12.93
N ASP A 83 15.61 1.38 -13.83
CA ASP A 83 14.27 1.26 -14.43
C ASP A 83 14.07 -0.10 -15.12
N GLU A 84 15.13 -0.67 -15.70
CA GLU A 84 15.07 -1.99 -16.32
C GLU A 84 14.85 -3.09 -15.27
N GLN A 85 15.54 -3.02 -14.13
CA GLN A 85 15.30 -3.94 -13.01
C GLN A 85 13.89 -3.79 -12.45
N LEU A 86 13.34 -2.57 -12.40
CA LEU A 86 11.94 -2.34 -12.02
C LEU A 86 10.97 -2.98 -13.01
N ARG A 87 11.20 -2.87 -14.33
CA ARG A 87 10.38 -3.56 -15.35
C ARG A 87 10.42 -5.07 -15.21
N VAL A 88 11.61 -5.64 -15.05
CA VAL A 88 11.78 -7.09 -14.86
C VAL A 88 11.01 -7.58 -13.63
N ALA A 89 11.14 -6.89 -12.49
CA ALA A 89 10.41 -7.27 -11.28
C ALA A 89 8.90 -7.05 -11.40
N LEU A 90 8.45 -6.02 -12.12
CA LEU A 90 7.02 -5.81 -12.42
C LEU A 90 6.44 -7.01 -13.17
N PHE A 91 7.14 -7.56 -14.18
CA PHE A 91 6.72 -8.77 -14.87
C PHE A 91 6.74 -10.02 -13.98
N ALA A 92 7.73 -10.16 -13.10
CA ALA A 92 7.77 -11.27 -12.13
C ALA A 92 6.62 -11.17 -11.11
N ALA A 93 6.35 -9.98 -10.59
CA ALA A 93 5.27 -9.71 -9.64
C ALA A 93 3.88 -9.95 -10.25
N ARG A 94 3.71 -9.76 -11.57
CA ARG A 94 2.50 -10.18 -12.29
C ARG A 94 2.16 -11.65 -12.03
N GLY A 95 3.16 -12.53 -12.02
CA GLY A 95 3.04 -13.95 -11.66
C GLY A 95 2.97 -14.26 -10.15
N GLY A 96 2.96 -13.25 -9.27
CA GLY A 96 2.89 -13.43 -7.81
C GLY A 96 4.25 -13.55 -7.13
N ALA A 97 5.37 -13.39 -7.85
CA ALA A 97 6.71 -13.49 -7.28
C ALA A 97 7.11 -12.17 -6.57
N LEU A 98 6.43 -11.86 -5.46
CA LEU A 98 6.53 -10.55 -4.78
C LEU A 98 7.90 -10.24 -4.18
N ARG A 99 8.70 -11.27 -3.80
CA ARG A 99 10.07 -11.10 -3.28
C ARG A 99 10.99 -10.25 -4.18
N HIS A 100 10.72 -10.23 -5.49
CA HIS A 100 11.53 -9.44 -6.44
C HIS A 100 11.35 -7.93 -6.26
N LEU A 101 10.27 -7.51 -5.60
CA LEU A 101 9.99 -6.10 -5.30
C LEU A 101 10.74 -5.61 -4.06
N THR A 102 11.31 -6.50 -3.25
CA THR A 102 11.96 -6.16 -1.97
C THR A 102 13.45 -6.51 -1.93
N ALA A 103 14.03 -6.91 -3.07
CA ALA A 103 15.41 -7.40 -3.15
C ALA A 103 16.45 -6.33 -3.50
N TRP A 104 16.05 -5.07 -3.67
CA TRP A 104 16.96 -4.00 -4.07
C TRP A 104 17.59 -3.33 -2.85
N PRO A 105 18.84 -2.85 -2.94
CA PRO A 105 19.43 -2.08 -1.86
C PRO A 105 18.67 -0.74 -1.71
N GLY A 106 18.39 -0.36 -0.47
CA GLY A 106 17.80 0.93 -0.14
C GLY A 106 16.72 0.87 0.93
N SER A 107 15.96 1.96 1.02
CA SER A 107 14.82 2.11 1.93
C SER A 107 13.67 2.74 1.15
N TYR A 108 12.77 1.88 0.69
CA TYR A 108 11.70 2.25 -0.23
C TYR A 108 10.44 1.42 0.02
N THR A 109 9.33 1.87 -0.56
CA THR A 109 8.06 1.14 -0.65
C THR A 109 7.73 0.95 -2.13
N ALA A 110 7.37 -0.27 -2.51
CA ALA A 110 6.98 -0.60 -3.88
C ALA A 110 5.46 -0.82 -3.97
N VAL A 111 4.81 -0.12 -4.90
CA VAL A 111 3.41 -0.29 -5.24
C VAL A 111 3.33 -0.77 -6.69
N VAL A 112 2.75 -1.93 -6.92
CA VAL A 112 2.56 -2.51 -8.25
C VAL A 112 1.08 -2.50 -8.58
N GLN A 113 0.73 -2.04 -9.77
CA GLN A 113 -0.58 -2.23 -10.36
C GLN A 113 -0.47 -3.18 -11.57
N VAL A 114 -1.33 -4.19 -11.59
CA VAL A 114 -1.55 -5.07 -12.75
C VAL A 114 -3.05 -5.20 -12.97
N GLY A 115 -3.58 -4.47 -13.95
CA GLY A 115 -5.02 -4.32 -14.12
C GLY A 115 -5.65 -3.72 -12.86
N ARG A 116 -6.60 -4.45 -12.27
CA ARG A 116 -7.31 -4.09 -11.03
C ARG A 116 -6.65 -4.65 -9.76
N ARG A 117 -5.52 -5.34 -9.88
CA ARG A 117 -4.75 -5.82 -8.74
C ARG A 117 -3.70 -4.79 -8.35
N ILE A 118 -3.75 -4.36 -7.09
CA ILE A 118 -2.70 -3.55 -6.47
C ILE A 118 -1.94 -4.42 -5.48
N THR A 119 -0.63 -4.33 -5.49
CA THR A 119 0.22 -4.91 -4.45
C THR A 119 1.08 -3.82 -3.84
N VAL A 120 1.00 -3.66 -2.53
CA VAL A 120 1.85 -2.75 -1.75
C VAL A 120 2.76 -3.60 -0.89
N CYS A 121 4.06 -3.57 -1.17
CA CYS A 121 5.05 -4.27 -0.35
C CYS A 121 5.48 -3.38 0.80
N GLY A 122 5.25 -3.83 2.03
CA GLY A 122 6.01 -3.34 3.18
C GLY A 122 7.47 -3.79 3.09
N ASP A 123 8.28 -3.43 4.08
CA ASP A 123 9.62 -3.97 4.25
C ASP A 123 9.65 -5.13 5.27
N LEU A 124 10.74 -5.91 5.25
CA LEU A 124 10.92 -7.04 6.15
C LEU A 124 11.03 -6.61 7.63
N ALA A 125 11.58 -5.43 7.90
CA ALA A 125 11.81 -4.94 9.27
C ALA A 125 10.62 -4.12 9.82
N GLY A 126 9.62 -3.82 8.99
CA GLY A 126 8.49 -2.95 9.35
C GLY A 126 8.85 -1.47 9.47
N ALA A 127 10.04 -1.05 9.03
CA ALA A 127 10.48 0.35 9.04
C ALA A 127 9.72 1.26 8.05
N ARG A 128 9.08 0.65 7.05
CA ARG A 128 8.20 1.24 6.04
C ARG A 128 6.81 0.62 6.19
N PRO A 129 6.05 1.05 7.22
CA PRO A 129 4.76 0.46 7.50
C PRO A 129 3.76 0.76 6.37
N VAL A 130 2.86 -0.19 6.16
CA VAL A 130 1.69 -0.02 5.31
C VAL A 130 0.47 -0.19 6.19
N PHE A 131 -0.52 0.65 5.99
CA PHE A 131 -1.79 0.64 6.72
C PHE A 131 -2.93 0.52 5.74
N HIS A 132 -4.06 0.01 6.21
CA HIS A 132 -5.29 -0.06 5.43
C HIS A 132 -6.53 0.12 6.30
N THR A 133 -7.61 0.55 5.67
CA THR A 133 -8.94 0.62 6.26
C THR A 133 -9.98 0.33 5.17
N PRO A 134 -11.10 -0.35 5.49
CA PRO A 134 -12.26 -0.34 4.60
C PRO A 134 -12.67 1.10 4.30
N TRP A 135 -12.95 1.40 3.04
CA TRP A 135 -13.43 2.72 2.63
C TRP A 135 -14.39 2.59 1.46
N ALA A 136 -15.57 3.21 1.61
CA ALA A 136 -16.71 3.01 0.71
C ALA A 136 -16.93 1.51 0.42
N SER A 137 -16.92 1.09 -0.84
CA SER A 137 -17.07 -0.32 -1.23
C SER A 137 -15.75 -1.10 -1.31
N GLY A 138 -14.59 -0.49 -1.04
CA GLY A 138 -13.28 -1.11 -1.21
C GLY A 138 -12.33 -0.91 -0.04
N THR A 139 -11.04 -0.76 -0.34
CA THR A 139 -9.99 -0.62 0.68
C THR A 139 -9.06 0.54 0.35
N ALA A 140 -8.99 1.52 1.26
CA ALA A 140 -7.98 2.56 1.24
C ALA A 140 -6.71 2.07 1.95
N TYR A 141 -5.55 2.52 1.47
CA TYR A 141 -4.25 2.15 2.03
C TYR A 141 -3.28 3.33 2.00
N ALA A 142 -2.34 3.36 2.94
CA ALA A 142 -1.33 4.42 3.03
C ALA A 142 -0.08 3.94 3.77
N THR A 143 1.03 4.69 3.66
CA THR A 143 2.23 4.47 4.49
C THR A 143 2.24 5.30 5.78
N ALA A 144 1.13 5.97 6.09
CA ALA A 144 0.87 6.63 7.35
C ALA A 144 -0.56 6.30 7.81
N ALA A 145 -0.76 6.04 9.11
CA ALA A 145 -2.07 5.68 9.64
C ALA A 145 -3.02 6.88 9.74
N LEU A 146 -2.50 8.04 10.15
CA LEU A 146 -3.32 9.23 10.42
C LEU A 146 -4.18 9.69 9.23
N PRO A 147 -3.69 9.71 7.97
CA PRO A 147 -4.54 10.04 6.82
C PRO A 147 -5.70 9.06 6.60
N LEU A 148 -5.53 7.79 6.95
CA LEU A 148 -6.63 6.82 6.89
C LEU A 148 -7.61 7.01 8.04
N ALA A 149 -7.12 7.38 9.22
CA ALA A 149 -7.95 7.72 10.37
C ALA A 149 -8.79 8.97 10.09
N ASP A 150 -8.19 10.01 9.51
CA ASP A 150 -8.86 11.23 9.07
C ASP A 150 -9.93 10.93 8.01
N LEU A 151 -9.58 10.11 7.02
CA LEU A 151 -10.51 9.69 5.95
C LEU A 151 -11.77 9.03 6.51
N VAL A 152 -11.65 8.15 7.51
CA VAL A 152 -12.77 7.40 8.08
C VAL A 152 -13.34 8.00 9.37
N GLU A 153 -12.87 9.19 9.75
CA GLU A 153 -13.21 9.85 11.02
C GLU A 153 -13.05 8.91 12.23
N ALA A 154 -11.95 8.17 12.28
CA ALA A 154 -11.71 7.14 13.27
C ALA A 154 -11.63 7.71 14.71
N ASN A 155 -12.24 6.99 15.65
CA ASN A 155 -12.00 7.19 17.08
C ASN A 155 -10.64 6.64 17.50
N LEU A 156 -10.20 7.02 18.71
CA LEU A 156 -9.00 6.45 19.32
C LEU A 156 -9.31 5.10 19.97
N ASP A 157 -8.45 4.12 19.70
CA ASP A 157 -8.45 2.84 20.43
C ASP A 157 -7.76 3.04 21.79
N PHE A 158 -8.56 3.28 22.83
CA PHE A 158 -8.04 3.44 24.19
C PHE A 158 -7.38 2.17 24.73
N GLY A 159 -7.78 0.98 24.24
CA GLY A 159 -7.16 -0.28 24.62
C GLY A 159 -5.74 -0.38 24.08
N HIS A 160 -5.55 -0.03 22.80
CA HIS A 160 -4.24 0.09 22.17
C HIS A 160 -3.36 1.10 22.91
N LEU A 161 -3.88 2.29 23.23
CA LEU A 161 -3.14 3.34 23.94
C LEU A 161 -2.78 2.91 25.37
N ALA A 162 -3.70 2.28 26.10
CA ALA A 162 -3.43 1.75 27.43
C ALA A 162 -2.35 0.66 27.39
N ALA A 163 -2.39 -0.24 26.40
CA ALA A 163 -1.38 -1.26 26.20
C ALA A 163 -0.01 -0.65 25.85
N LEU A 164 0.06 0.37 24.98
CA LEU A 164 1.29 1.12 24.71
C LEU A 164 1.88 1.74 25.97
N LEU A 165 1.05 2.32 26.84
CA LEU A 165 1.49 2.91 28.10
C LEU A 165 1.93 1.86 29.13
N ALA A 166 1.24 0.71 29.18
CA ALA A 166 1.55 -0.36 30.11
C ALA A 166 2.81 -1.15 29.70
N THR A 167 3.01 -1.37 28.41
CA THR A 167 4.10 -2.19 27.84
C THR A 167 4.73 -1.54 26.60
N PRO A 168 5.43 -0.39 26.75
CA PRO A 168 5.97 0.36 25.62
C PRO A 168 7.03 -0.40 24.82
N ASP A 169 7.78 -1.30 25.46
CA ASP A 169 8.86 -2.08 24.84
C ASP A 169 8.39 -3.42 24.24
N VAL A 170 7.08 -3.67 24.16
CA VAL A 170 6.51 -4.92 23.64
C VAL A 170 5.60 -4.65 22.43
N PRO A 171 6.15 -4.27 21.26
CA PRO A 171 5.35 -3.97 20.07
C PRO A 171 4.47 -5.13 19.63
N ALA A 172 4.91 -6.37 19.87
CA ALA A 172 4.17 -7.59 19.54
C ALA A 172 2.82 -7.70 20.27
N ALA A 173 2.64 -7.03 21.42
CA ALA A 173 1.38 -7.04 22.16
C ALA A 173 0.24 -6.30 21.43
N LEU A 174 0.57 -5.50 20.41
CA LEU A 174 -0.38 -4.68 19.65
C LEU A 174 -0.70 -5.28 18.29
N ASP A 175 0.01 -6.34 17.88
CA ASP A 175 -0.23 -7.08 16.65
C ASP A 175 -0.42 -6.17 15.41
N ASP A 176 -1.56 -6.24 14.73
CA ASP A 176 -1.90 -5.42 13.56
C ASP A 176 -2.62 -4.09 13.90
N SER A 177 -2.83 -3.79 15.19
CA SER A 177 -3.62 -2.63 15.62
C SER A 177 -2.85 -1.32 15.46
N THR A 178 -3.60 -0.23 15.48
CA THR A 178 -3.08 1.14 15.52
C THR A 178 -3.81 1.92 16.60
N PRO A 179 -3.37 3.13 16.95
CA PRO A 179 -4.13 4.00 17.86
C PRO A 179 -5.52 4.42 17.36
N TYR A 180 -5.86 4.11 16.10
CA TYR A 180 -7.10 4.54 15.46
C TYR A 180 -7.98 3.33 15.15
N ASP A 181 -9.23 3.36 15.61
CA ASP A 181 -10.21 2.31 15.36
C ASP A 181 -10.41 2.08 13.85
N GLY A 182 -10.46 0.81 13.44
CA GLY A 182 -10.67 0.42 12.04
C GLY A 182 -9.45 0.57 11.13
N VAL A 183 -8.41 1.30 11.54
CA VAL A 183 -7.14 1.38 10.81
C VAL A 183 -6.20 0.29 11.29
N LYS A 184 -5.75 -0.55 10.35
CA LYS A 184 -4.90 -1.71 10.63
C LYS A 184 -3.57 -1.61 9.91
N ARG A 185 -2.51 -2.14 10.53
CA ARG A 185 -1.16 -2.21 9.99
C ARG A 185 -0.93 -3.55 9.32
N VAL A 186 -0.34 -3.55 8.14
CA VAL A 186 0.20 -4.75 7.49
C VAL A 186 1.40 -5.26 8.30
N PRO A 187 1.44 -6.55 8.69
CA PRO A 187 2.58 -7.08 9.43
C PRO A 187 3.90 -6.91 8.66
N PRO A 188 5.04 -6.75 9.36
CA PRO A 188 6.36 -6.78 8.71
C PRO A 188 6.55 -8.03 7.83
N GLY A 189 7.23 -7.87 6.70
CA GLY A 189 7.46 -8.99 5.76
C GLY A 189 6.23 -9.45 4.96
N HIS A 190 5.12 -8.71 5.04
CA HIS A 190 3.91 -8.98 4.27
C HIS A 190 3.60 -7.87 3.25
N ALA A 191 2.90 -8.26 2.20
CA ALA A 191 2.33 -7.34 1.23
C ALA A 191 0.82 -7.24 1.43
N LEU A 192 0.29 -6.03 1.22
CA LEU A 192 -1.14 -5.82 1.02
C LEU A 192 -1.46 -6.02 -0.46
N ILE A 193 -2.32 -6.98 -0.76
CA ILE A 193 -2.81 -7.27 -2.09
C ILE A 193 -4.27 -6.87 -2.14
N LEU A 194 -4.63 -5.99 -3.07
CA LEU A 194 -5.99 -5.53 -3.29
C LEU A 194 -6.47 -6.02 -4.65
N ARG A 195 -7.69 -6.56 -4.70
CA ARG A 195 -8.34 -7.03 -5.93
C ARG A 195 -9.79 -6.57 -5.92
N ALA A 196 -10.11 -5.59 -6.76
CA ALA A 196 -11.46 -5.02 -6.81
C ALA A 196 -11.99 -4.69 -5.40
N GLY A 197 -11.22 -3.93 -4.62
CA GLY A 197 -11.57 -3.49 -3.28
C GLY A 197 -11.42 -4.53 -2.17
N ALA A 198 -11.41 -5.83 -2.50
CA ALA A 198 -11.11 -6.88 -1.52
C ALA A 198 -9.61 -6.88 -1.18
N ARG A 199 -9.29 -7.04 0.10
CA ARG A 199 -7.91 -7.11 0.60
C ARG A 199 -7.49 -8.54 0.94
N GLU A 200 -6.23 -8.82 0.69
CA GLU A 200 -5.50 -10.04 1.05
C GLU A 200 -4.14 -9.59 1.63
N ILE A 201 -3.71 -10.21 2.72
CA ILE A 201 -2.38 -9.98 3.31
C ILE A 201 -1.58 -11.28 3.12
N ALA A 202 -0.42 -11.18 2.48
CA ALA A 202 0.40 -12.34 2.17
C ALA A 202 1.88 -12.08 2.49
N GLY A 203 2.51 -13.03 3.19
CA GLY A 203 3.96 -13.04 3.35
C GLY A 203 4.64 -13.27 2.00
N TYR A 204 5.68 -12.50 1.69
CA TYR A 204 6.39 -12.62 0.42
C TYR A 204 7.76 -13.30 0.55
N GLU A 205 8.23 -13.53 1.78
CA GLU A 205 9.39 -14.36 2.06
C GLU A 205 8.94 -15.79 2.40
N PRO A 206 9.58 -16.84 1.87
CA PRO A 206 9.29 -18.21 2.26
C PRO A 206 9.59 -18.39 3.76
N VAL A 207 8.57 -18.77 4.53
CA VAL A 207 8.80 -19.23 5.90
C VAL A 207 9.46 -20.60 5.82
N ALA A 208 10.75 -20.68 6.12
CA ALA A 208 11.40 -21.98 6.28
C ALA A 208 10.65 -22.75 7.38
N SER A 209 10.26 -23.99 7.08
CA SER A 209 9.60 -24.84 8.08
C SER A 209 10.55 -25.02 9.27
N LEU A 210 10.15 -24.54 10.44
CA LEU A 210 10.88 -24.71 11.71
C LEU A 210 10.65 -26.10 12.32
N ALA A 211 10.15 -27.08 11.55
CA ALA A 211 10.01 -28.45 12.01
C ALA A 211 11.40 -29.07 12.25
N VAL A 212 11.96 -28.82 13.44
CA VAL A 212 13.09 -29.54 13.98
C VAL A 212 12.60 -30.95 14.24
N ALA A 213 13.06 -31.92 13.45
CA ALA A 213 12.88 -33.33 13.77
C ALA A 213 13.56 -33.57 15.13
N ALA A 214 12.80 -34.05 16.11
CA ALA A 214 13.37 -34.47 17.38
C ALA A 214 14.40 -35.59 17.12
N PRO A 215 15.56 -35.59 17.81
CA PRO A 215 16.52 -36.67 17.68
C PRO A 215 15.88 -37.99 18.16
N SER A 216 16.03 -39.01 17.33
CA SER A 216 15.63 -40.41 17.56
C SER A 216 16.45 -41.09 18.64
#